data_AF-A0A4Q5Z2Q2-F1
#
_entry.id   AF-A0A4Q5Z2Q2-F1
#
_cell.length_a   1.000
_cell.length_b   1.000
_cell.length_c   1.000
_cell.angle_alpha   90.00
_cell.angle_beta   90.00
_cell.angle_gamma   90.00
#
_symmetry.space_group_name_H-M   'P 1'
#
loop_
_entity.id
_entity.type
_entity.pdbx_description
1 polymer ?
#
loop_
_entity_poly.entity_id
_entity_poly.type
_entity_poly.pdbx_seq_one_letter_code
_entity_poly.pdbx_strand_id
1 'polypeptide(L)'
;MNYKLMIGRSFSKVDNFFKKSQISTVEKLYPWGRDFVYDLKRIFQDQDIQLIVDAGANVGSISLDFAIYFPQSKILAFEPISSTYERLRLKTLCRGNQRSSKRLCD
;
A
#
# COMPACT_ATOMS: atom_id res chain seq x y z
N MET A 1 -3.77 30.89 10.78
CA MET A 1 -3.00 29.63 11.01
C MET A 1 -3.94 28.45 10.79
N ASN A 2 -3.70 27.63 9.77
CA ASN A 2 -4.70 26.72 9.22
C ASN A 2 -4.74 25.39 10.01
N TYR A 3 -5.39 25.42 11.18
CA TYR A 3 -5.51 24.29 12.13
C TYR A 3 -6.10 23.02 11.50
N LYS A 4 -6.95 23.17 10.47
CA LYS A 4 -7.50 22.05 9.68
C LYS A 4 -6.42 21.18 9.02
N LEU A 5 -5.34 21.79 8.51
CA LEU A 5 -4.25 21.07 7.84
C LEU A 5 -3.33 20.32 8.83
N MET A 6 -3.14 20.88 10.03
CA MET A 6 -2.37 20.22 11.11
C MET A 6 -3.11 19.03 11.69
N ILE A 7 -4.41 19.17 11.93
CA ILE A 7 -5.27 18.07 12.39
C ILE A 7 -5.28 16.95 11.35
N GLY A 8 -5.44 17.28 10.06
CA GLY A 8 -5.37 16.30 8.97
C GLY A 8 -4.07 15.48 8.98
N ARG A 9 -2.90 16.12 9.11
CA ARG A 9 -1.59 15.43 9.13
C ARG A 9 -1.37 14.54 10.35
N SER A 10 -1.86 14.95 11.52
CA SER A 10 -1.79 14.13 12.74
C SER A 10 -2.73 12.94 12.67
N PHE A 11 -3.96 13.13 12.14
CA PHE A 11 -4.89 12.02 11.90
C PHE A 11 -4.35 11.04 10.86
N SER A 12 -3.73 11.49 9.77
CA SER A 12 -3.13 10.58 8.77
C SER A 12 -2.03 9.69 9.35
N LYS A 13 -1.26 10.20 10.32
CA LYS A 13 -0.22 9.42 11.01
C LYS A 13 -0.82 8.38 11.95
N VAL A 14 -1.88 8.75 12.66
CA VAL A 14 -2.62 7.85 13.55
C VAL A 14 -3.35 6.78 12.75
N ASP A 15 -4.03 7.15 11.67
CA ASP A 15 -4.63 6.19 10.73
C ASP A 15 -3.58 5.24 10.17
N ASN A 16 -2.41 5.73 9.74
CA ASN A 16 -1.33 4.87 9.27
C ASN A 16 -0.74 3.96 10.37
N PHE A 17 -0.83 4.35 11.64
CA PHE A 17 -0.41 3.53 12.77
C PHE A 17 -1.44 2.41 13.06
N PHE A 18 -2.73 2.73 13.05
CA PHE A 18 -3.81 1.74 13.19
C PHE A 18 -3.97 0.83 11.96
N LYS A 19 -3.69 1.33 10.75
CA LYS A 19 -3.62 0.53 9.51
C LYS A 19 -2.54 -0.54 9.57
N LYS A 20 -1.43 -0.26 10.26
CA LYS A 20 -0.32 -1.20 10.45
C LYS A 20 -0.56 -2.24 11.54
N SER A 21 -1.47 -2.00 12.48
CA SER A 21 -1.69 -2.92 13.60
C SER A 21 -2.52 -4.15 13.24
N GLN A 22 -3.07 -4.23 12.01
CA GLN A 22 -3.87 -5.38 11.51
C GLN A 22 -4.98 -5.83 12.49
N ILE A 23 -5.58 -4.90 13.24
CA ILE A 23 -6.62 -5.23 14.22
C ILE A 23 -7.92 -5.56 13.49
N SER A 24 -8.33 -6.84 13.52
CA SER A 24 -9.47 -7.37 12.75
C SER A 24 -10.81 -6.68 13.04
N THR A 25 -11.00 -6.11 14.24
CA THR A 25 -12.22 -5.38 14.61
C THR A 25 -12.39 -4.09 13.81
N VAL A 26 -11.30 -3.37 13.52
CA VAL A 26 -11.35 -2.13 12.74
C VAL A 26 -11.74 -2.45 11.29
N GLU A 27 -11.23 -3.56 10.76
CA GLU A 27 -11.50 -3.98 9.38
C GLU A 27 -12.97 -4.28 9.13
N LYS A 28 -13.69 -4.83 10.12
CA LYS A 28 -15.13 -5.14 10.01
C LYS A 28 -16.03 -3.91 10.11
N LEU A 29 -15.60 -2.87 10.83
CA LEU A 29 -16.41 -1.68 11.10
C LEU A 29 -16.06 -0.48 10.19
N TYR A 30 -14.99 -0.56 9.41
CA TYR A 30 -14.60 0.52 8.51
C TYR A 30 -15.69 0.76 7.43
N PRO A 31 -16.11 2.01 7.14
CA PRO A 31 -17.18 2.23 6.16
C PRO A 31 -16.76 1.82 4.75
N TRP A 32 -17.65 1.14 4.02
CA TRP A 32 -17.44 0.76 2.62
C TRP A 32 -17.13 1.96 1.73
N GLY A 33 -16.25 1.77 0.73
CA GLY A 33 -15.95 2.77 -0.29
C GLY A 33 -15.06 3.93 0.18
N ARG A 34 -14.61 3.92 1.43
CA ARG A 34 -13.67 4.92 1.98
C ARG A 34 -12.21 4.53 1.75
N ASP A 35 -11.92 3.23 1.80
CA ASP A 35 -10.58 2.68 1.59
C ASP A 35 -10.71 1.26 1.02
N PHE A 36 -10.30 1.11 -0.24
CA PHE A 36 -10.50 -0.11 -1.00
C PHE A 36 -9.76 -1.31 -0.39
N VAL A 37 -8.68 -1.09 0.38
CA VAL A 37 -7.95 -2.18 1.03
C VAL A 37 -8.81 -2.86 2.08
N TYR A 38 -9.53 -2.07 2.89
CA TYR A 38 -10.42 -2.61 3.91
C TYR A 38 -11.61 -3.33 3.29
N ASP A 39 -12.10 -2.81 2.17
CA ASP A 39 -13.14 -3.47 1.38
C ASP A 39 -12.65 -4.82 0.85
N LEU A 40 -11.43 -4.88 0.28
CA LEU A 40 -10.81 -6.14 -0.15
C LEU A 40 -10.62 -7.12 1.01
N LYS A 41 -10.06 -6.68 2.14
CA LYS A 41 -9.90 -7.52 3.33
C LYS A 41 -11.23 -8.07 3.84
N ARG A 42 -12.32 -7.31 3.73
CA ARG A 42 -13.66 -7.78 4.10
C ARG A 42 -14.25 -8.78 3.11
N ILE A 43 -14.01 -8.58 1.81
CA ILE A 43 -14.44 -9.49 0.75
C ILE A 43 -13.71 -10.83 0.85
N PHE A 44 -12.39 -10.78 1.04
CA PHE A 44 -11.55 -11.97 1.10
C PHE A 44 -11.45 -12.57 2.52
N GLN A 45 -11.84 -11.83 3.56
CA GLN A 45 -11.83 -12.26 4.96
C GLN A 45 -10.50 -12.91 5.35
N ASP A 46 -10.54 -14.20 5.72
CA ASP A 46 -9.40 -15.01 6.14
C ASP A 46 -8.73 -15.76 4.97
N GLN A 47 -9.14 -15.50 3.72
CA GLN A 47 -8.49 -16.11 2.56
C GLN A 47 -7.08 -15.55 2.39
N ASP A 48 -6.13 -16.46 2.26
CA ASP A 48 -4.75 -16.11 1.94
C ASP A 48 -4.67 -15.69 0.47
N ILE A 49 -4.56 -14.38 0.23
CA ILE A 49 -4.38 -13.84 -1.11
C ILE A 49 -2.95 -14.15 -1.55
N GLN A 50 -2.77 -15.15 -2.41
CA GLN A 50 -1.42 -15.56 -2.82
C GLN A 50 -0.82 -14.67 -3.91
N LEU A 51 -1.65 -14.09 -4.77
CA LEU A 51 -1.23 -13.32 -5.93
C LEU A 51 -2.11 -12.10 -6.13
N ILE A 52 -1.48 -10.95 -6.32
CA ILE A 52 -2.13 -9.68 -6.68
C ILE A 52 -1.52 -9.20 -8.00
N VAL A 53 -2.37 -8.86 -8.96
CA VAL A 53 -1.98 -8.27 -10.24
C VAL A 53 -2.48 -6.84 -10.29
N ASP A 54 -1.55 -5.89 -10.40
CA ASP A 54 -1.81 -4.45 -10.49
C ASP A 54 -1.51 -3.99 -11.92
N ALA A 55 -2.54 -3.93 -12.76
CA ALA A 55 -2.43 -3.52 -14.15
C ALA A 55 -2.59 -2.00 -14.27
N GLY A 56 -1.63 -1.33 -14.91
CA GLY A 56 -1.59 0.14 -14.95
C GLY A 56 -1.15 0.74 -13.62
N ALA A 57 -0.14 0.13 -13.00
CA ALA A 57 0.35 0.48 -11.67
C ALA A 57 0.90 1.92 -11.57
N ASN A 58 1.09 2.62 -12.70
CA ASN A 58 1.64 3.97 -12.75
C ASN A 58 2.97 4.00 -11.98
N VAL A 59 3.14 4.86 -10.98
CA VAL A 59 4.34 4.92 -10.13
C VAL A 59 4.31 3.96 -8.92
N GLY A 60 3.35 3.02 -8.87
CA GLY A 60 3.30 1.94 -7.88
C GLY A 60 2.78 2.30 -6.50
N SER A 61 2.03 3.39 -6.35
CA SER A 61 1.47 3.75 -5.03
C SER A 61 0.56 2.65 -4.47
N ILE A 62 -0.34 2.11 -5.31
CA ILE A 62 -1.27 1.05 -4.91
C ILE A 62 -0.54 -0.29 -4.72
N SER A 63 0.38 -0.65 -5.62
CA SER A 63 1.24 -1.84 -5.47
C SER A 63 1.98 -1.86 -4.12
N LEU A 64 2.44 -0.70 -3.66
CA LEU A 64 3.13 -0.54 -2.39
C LEU A 64 2.21 -0.63 -1.18
N ASP A 65 0.95 -0.22 -1.32
CA ASP A 65 -0.06 -0.42 -0.28
C ASP A 65 -0.40 -1.91 -0.19
N PHE A 66 -0.58 -2.61 -1.32
CA PHE A 66 -0.76 -4.06 -1.33
C PHE A 66 0.36 -4.79 -0.58
N ALA A 67 1.62 -4.39 -0.77
CA ALA A 67 2.76 -4.99 -0.07
C ALA A 67 2.72 -4.77 1.46
N ILE A 68 2.08 -3.69 1.93
CA ILE A 68 1.89 -3.43 3.37
C ILE A 68 0.77 -4.29 3.93
N TYR A 69 -0.37 -4.32 3.23
CA TYR A 69 -1.60 -4.92 3.75
C TYR A 69 -1.70 -6.42 3.55
N PHE A 70 -1.06 -6.94 2.50
CA PHE A 70 -0.99 -8.35 2.15
C PHE A 70 0.47 -8.78 2.04
N PRO A 71 1.22 -8.79 3.15
CA PRO A 71 2.68 -8.98 3.14
C PRO A 71 3.13 -10.37 2.68
N GLN A 72 2.23 -11.37 2.66
CA GLN A 72 2.50 -12.72 2.18
C GLN A 72 2.18 -12.89 0.68
N SER A 73 1.45 -11.95 0.08
CA SER A 73 1.09 -12.02 -1.34
C SER A 73 2.27 -11.74 -2.24
N LYS A 74 2.34 -12.48 -3.35
CA LYS A 74 3.15 -12.09 -4.50
C LYS A 74 2.42 -10.96 -5.25
N ILE A 75 3.12 -9.88 -5.56
CA ILE A 75 2.54 -8.72 -6.27
C ILE A 75 3.24 -8.56 -7.62
N LEU A 76 2.45 -8.54 -8.69
CA LEU A 76 2.89 -8.26 -10.05
C LEU A 76 2.31 -6.93 -10.51
N ALA A 77 3.15 -5.92 -10.67
CA ALA A 77 2.76 -4.58 -11.07
C ALA A 77 3.23 -4.30 -12.51
N PHE A 78 2.31 -3.86 -13.38
CA PHE A 78 2.57 -3.60 -14.79
C PHE A 78 2.25 -2.15 -15.13
N GLU A 79 3.16 -1.48 -15.83
CA GLU A 79 2.96 -0.12 -16.34
C GLU A 79 3.47 -0.05 -17.79
N PRO A 80 2.59 0.21 -18.78
CA PRO A 80 2.99 0.20 -20.19
C PRO A 80 3.81 1.43 -20.61
N ILE A 81 3.70 2.56 -19.90
CA ILE A 81 4.44 3.78 -20.25
C ILE A 81 5.85 3.70 -19.66
N SER A 82 6.87 3.62 -20.51
CA SER A 82 8.27 3.39 -20.08
C SER A 82 8.78 4.39 -19.04
N SER A 83 8.50 5.68 -19.20
CA SER A 83 8.93 6.71 -18.25
C SER A 83 8.30 6.53 -16.87
N THR A 84 7.04 6.09 -16.82
CA THR A 84 6.32 5.82 -15.59
C THR A 84 6.75 4.49 -14.97
N TYR A 85 7.01 3.48 -15.81
CA TYR A 85 7.55 2.18 -15.39
C TYR A 85 8.92 2.31 -14.69
N GLU A 86 9.83 3.16 -15.17
CA GLU A 86 11.10 3.38 -14.48
C GLU A 86 10.90 3.93 -13.06
N ARG A 87 9.92 4.84 -12.89
CA ARG A 87 9.57 5.37 -11.57
C ARG A 87 8.95 4.29 -10.68
N LEU A 88 8.08 3.44 -11.21
CA LEU A 88 7.55 2.26 -10.52
C LEU A 88 8.69 1.37 -10.02
N ARG A 89 9.60 1.00 -10.93
CA ARG A 89 10.73 0.12 -10.67
C ARG A 89 11.64 0.68 -9.58
N LEU A 90 12.04 1.95 -9.66
CA LEU A 90 12.86 2.60 -8.63
C LEU A 90 12.17 2.60 -7.27
N LYS A 91 10.88 2.96 -7.24
CA LYS A 91 10.10 3.07 -5.99
C LYS A 91 9.88 1.72 -5.31
N THR A 92 9.71 0.63 -6.08
CA THR A 92 9.51 -0.72 -5.55
C THR A 92 10.82 -1.41 -5.17
N LEU A 93 11.91 -1.18 -5.91
CA LEU A 93 13.23 -1.72 -5.57
C LEU A 93 13.77 -1.17 -4.24
N CYS A 94 13.62 0.13 -3.98
CA CYS A 94 14.08 0.73 -2.72
C CYS A 94 13.30 0.21 -1.48
N ARG A 95 12.09 -0.34 -1.65
CA ARG A 95 11.38 -1.04 -0.57
C ARG A 95 11.72 -2.53 -0.46
N GLY A 96 11.96 -3.22 -1.58
CA GLY A 96 12.33 -4.64 -1.58
C GLY A 96 13.72 -4.92 -1.00
N ASN A 97 14.64 -3.97 -1.08
CA ASN A 97 16.07 -4.15 -0.71
C ASN A 97 16.46 -3.77 0.72
N GLN A 98 15.52 -3.66 1.68
CA GLN A 98 15.93 -3.52 3.09
C GLN A 98 16.65 -4.74 3.68
N ARG A 99 16.85 -5.83 2.91
CA ARG A 99 17.71 -6.97 3.30
C ARG A 99 19.07 -7.01 2.60
N SER A 100 19.29 -6.27 1.51
CA SER A 100 20.57 -6.30 0.79
C SER A 100 20.67 -5.17 -0.24
N SER A 101 21.69 -4.33 -0.13
CA SER A 101 22.08 -3.27 -1.08
C SER A 101 21.46 -1.88 -0.86
N LYS A 102 22.24 -1.08 -0.11
CA LYS A 102 22.06 0.34 0.19
C LYS A 102 22.60 1.29 -0.91
N ARG A 103 22.82 0.80 -2.14
CA ARG A 103 23.61 1.51 -3.17
C ARG A 103 22.84 2.10 -4.36
N LEU A 104 21.51 2.03 -4.35
CA LEU A 104 20.68 2.42 -5.52
C LEU A 104 19.65 3.51 -5.24
N CYS A 105 19.63 4.10 -4.03
CA CYS A 105 18.59 5.04 -3.61
C CYS A 105 19.14 6.43 -3.21
N ASP A 106 20.38 6.74 -3.59
CA ASP A 106 20.99 8.08 -3.47
C ASP A 106 20.95 8.80 -4.82
#